data_AF-A0A535MSW0-F1
#
_entry.id   AF-A0A535MSW0-F1
#
_cell.length_a   1.000
_cell.length_b   1.000
_cell.length_c   1.000
_cell.angle_alpha   90.00
_cell.angle_beta   90.00
_cell.angle_gamma   90.00
#
_symmetry.space_group_name_H-M   'P 1'
#
loop_
_entity.id
_entity.type
_entity.pdbx_description
1 polymer ?
#
loop_
_entity_poly.entity_id
_entity_poly.type
_entity_poly.pdbx_seq_one_letter_code
_entity_poly.pdbx_strand_id
1 'polypeptide(L)' 'TLGVAKDVPVGFQAIRLRFDLDTDASPEQLDSLLRLTERYCVVYQSLKHPASVTVSLSARTGPS' A
#
# COMPACT_ATOMS: atom_id res chain seq x y z
N THR A 1 14.46 -9.07 2.13
CA THR A 1 15.77 -8.42 1.95
C THR A 1 16.83 -9.49 2.02
N LEU A 2 17.82 -9.47 1.12
CA LEU A 2 18.85 -10.53 1.10
C LEU A 2 19.88 -10.40 2.25
N GLY A 3 19.63 -9.55 3.25
CA GLY A 3 20.52 -9.39 4.43
C GLY A 3 21.92 -8.81 4.12
N VAL A 4 22.15 -8.37 2.89
CA VAL A 4 23.49 -8.05 2.36
C VAL A 4 23.98 -6.64 2.71
N ALA A 5 23.08 -5.71 3.04
CA ALA A 5 23.43 -4.34 3.44
C ALA A 5 22.48 -3.84 4.53
N LYS A 6 23.02 -3.32 5.63
CA LYS A 6 22.26 -2.88 6.83
C LYS A 6 21.76 -1.43 6.70
N ASP A 7 22.33 -0.72 5.75
CA ASP A 7 22.25 0.72 5.54
C ASP A 7 21.29 1.10 4.40
N VAL A 8 20.77 0.11 3.67
CA VAL A 8 19.75 0.33 2.64
C VAL A 8 18.35 0.30 3.28
N PRO A 9 17.49 1.31 3.05
CA PRO A 9 16.14 1.31 3.59
C PRO A 9 15.35 0.11 3.07
N VAL A 10 14.72 -0.62 3.99
CA VAL A 10 13.87 -1.76 3.66
C VAL A 10 12.44 -1.28 3.46
N GLY A 11 11.86 -1.56 2.30
CA GLY A 11 10.46 -1.26 1.99
C GLY A 11 10.27 -0.57 0.65
N PHE A 12 9.03 -0.20 0.35
CA PHE A 12 8.71 0.59 -0.83
C PHE A 12 9.19 2.03 -0.64
N GLN A 13 10.02 2.52 -1.57
CA GLN A 13 10.47 3.92 -1.54
C GLN A 13 9.57 4.85 -2.33
N ALA A 14 8.95 4.34 -3.40
CA ALA A 14 7.97 5.08 -4.19
C ALA A 14 6.99 4.09 -4.83
N ILE A 15 5.69 4.40 -4.72
CA ILE A 15 4.62 3.64 -5.38
C ILE A 15 3.85 4.62 -6.25
N ARG A 16 3.67 4.25 -7.53
CA ARG A 16 2.89 5.04 -8.51
C ARG A 16 1.67 4.22 -8.89
N LEU A 17 0.49 4.74 -8.61
CA LEU A 17 -0.78 4.12 -9.01
C LEU A 17 -1.30 4.82 -10.26
N ARG A 18 -1.66 4.03 -11.28
CA ARG A 18 -2.28 4.50 -12.51
C ARG A 18 -3.60 3.76 -12.67
N PHE A 19 -4.65 4.50 -12.98
CA PHE A 19 -5.94 3.96 -13.37
C PHE A 19 -6.11 4.18 -14.86
N ASP A 20 -6.34 3.10 -15.59
CA ASP A 20 -6.66 3.16 -17.02
C ASP A 20 -8.16 3.00 -17.17
N LEU A 21 -8.80 3.97 -17.82
CA LEU A 21 -10.25 4.09 -17.86
C LEU A 21 -10.69 4.10 -19.32
N ASP A 22 -11.48 3.10 -19.69
CA ASP A 22 -12.19 3.07 -20.97
C ASP A 22 -13.60 3.62 -20.73
N THR A 23 -13.81 4.90 -21.09
CA THR A 23 -15.05 5.62 -20.78
C THR A 23 -15.19 6.89 -21.61
N ASP A 24 -16.44 7.30 -21.88
CA ASP A 24 -16.81 8.56 -22.54
C ASP A 24 -17.10 9.69 -21.53
N ALA A 25 -16.64 9.55 -20.28
CA ALA A 25 -16.91 10.51 -19.21
C ALA A 25 -16.32 11.90 -19.50
N SER A 26 -17.04 12.94 -19.10
CA SER A 26 -16.58 14.33 -19.23
C SER A 26 -15.37 14.61 -18.32
N PRO A 27 -14.59 15.67 -18.59
CA PRO A 27 -13.48 16.09 -17.73
C PRO A 27 -13.90 16.29 -16.26
N GLU A 28 -15.06 16.88 -16.02
CA GLU A 28 -15.58 17.15 -14.67
C GLU A 28 -15.93 15.86 -13.92
N GLN A 29 -16.39 14.84 -14.65
CA GLN A 29 -16.65 13.52 -14.10
C GLN A 29 -15.34 12.80 -13.77
N LEU A 30 -14.33 12.89 -14.63
CA LEU A 30 -13.00 12.33 -14.39
C LEU A 30 -12.31 12.99 -13.18
N ASP A 31 -12.42 14.31 -13.04
CA ASP A 31 -11.92 15.03 -11.86
C ASP A 31 -12.63 14.58 -10.58
N SER A 32 -13.95 14.39 -10.66
CA SER A 32 -14.73 13.87 -9.54
C SER A 32 -14.32 12.44 -9.19
N LEU A 33 -14.11 11.58 -10.18
CA LEU A 33 -13.64 10.22 -9.99
C LEU A 33 -12.25 10.19 -9.35
N LEU A 34 -11.33 11.04 -9.77
CA LEU A 34 -10.00 11.15 -9.16
C LEU A 34 -10.10 11.54 -7.68
N ARG A 35 -10.89 12.58 -7.35
CA ARG A 35 -11.13 13.00 -5.96
C ARG A 35 -11.72 11.88 -5.11
N LEU A 36 -12.69 11.14 -5.65
CA LEU A 36 -13.32 10.01 -4.96
C LEU A 36 -12.33 8.85 -4.81
N THR A 37 -11.49 8.58 -5.80
CA THR A 37 -10.46 7.54 -5.77
C THR A 37 -9.44 7.86 -4.68
N GLU A 38 -8.94 9.09 -4.60
CA GLU A 38 -8.02 9.49 -3.53
C GLU A 38 -8.66 9.35 -2.15
N ARG A 39 -9.96 9.59 -2.02
CA ARG A 39 -10.67 9.51 -0.73
C ARG A 39 -11.04 8.07 -0.32
N TYR A 40 -11.44 7.24 -1.27
CA TYR A 40 -12.12 5.97 -0.98
C TYR A 40 -11.42 4.73 -1.54
N CYS A 41 -10.40 4.87 -2.41
CA CYS A 41 -9.62 3.73 -2.86
C CYS A 41 -8.85 3.13 -1.68
N VAL A 42 -9.31 1.97 -1.20
CA VAL A 42 -8.70 1.26 -0.07
C VAL A 42 -7.22 0.97 -0.33
N VAL A 43 -6.85 0.61 -1.57
CA VAL A 43 -5.44 0.37 -1.93
C VAL A 43 -4.61 1.64 -1.73
N TYR A 44 -5.03 2.79 -2.30
CA TYR A 44 -4.32 4.06 -2.11
C TYR A 44 -4.26 4.44 -0.63
N GLN A 45 -5.37 4.32 0.09
CA GLN A 45 -5.46 4.71 1.51
C GLN A 45 -4.59 3.83 2.41
N SER A 46 -4.57 2.52 2.20
CA SER A 46 -3.71 1.60 2.98
C SER A 46 -2.23 1.77 2.67
N LEU A 47 -1.86 2.28 1.49
CA LEU A 47 -0.47 2.62 1.17
C LEU A 47 -0.05 3.95 1.81
N LYS A 48 -0.93 4.96 1.79
CA LYS A 48 -0.69 6.28 2.38
C LYS A 48 -0.72 6.26 3.91
N HIS A 49 -1.62 5.45 4.46
CA HIS A 49 -1.81 5.24 5.90
C HIS A 49 -1.74 3.73 6.17
N PRO A 50 -0.53 3.17 6.31
CA PRO A 50 -0.36 1.74 6.57
C PRO A 50 -1.11 1.31 7.82
N ALA A 51 -1.83 0.19 7.71
CA ALA A 51 -2.46 -0.42 8.87
C ALA A 51 -1.40 -0.88 9.88
N SER A 52 -1.76 -0.88 11.17
CA SER A 52 -0.92 -1.44 12.22
C SER A 52 -0.70 -2.94 11.96
N VAL A 53 0.55 -3.35 11.80
CA VAL A 53 0.91 -4.76 11.63
C VAL A 53 1.54 -5.26 12.92
N THR A 54 0.91 -6.26 13.53
CA THR A 54 1.47 -6.96 14.69
C THR A 54 2.05 -8.29 14.24
N VAL A 55 3.28 -8.57 14.66
CA VAL A 55 3.95 -9.86 14.42
C VAL A 55 4.09 -10.55 15.77
N SER A 56 3.63 -11.80 15.85
CA SER A 56 3.78 -12.65 17.03
C SER A 56 4.46 -13.96 16.67
N LEU A 57 5.24 -14.47 17.62
CA LEU A 57 5.90 -15.77 17.53
C LEU A 57 5.49 -16.60 18.75
N SER A 58 5.15 -17.86 18.52
CA SER A 58 4.98 -18.83 19.61
C SER A 58 5.88 -20.03 19.33
N ALA A 59 6.81 -20.29 20.24
CA ALA A 59 7.65 -21.47 20.24
C ALA A 59 7.19 -22.40 21.37
N ARG A 60 6.96 -23.68 21.07
CA ARG A 60 6.81 -24.70 22.11
C ARG A 60 8.21 -25.20 22.46
N THR A 61 8.71 -24.83 23.64
CA THR A 61 9.88 -25.48 24.22
C THR A 61 9.43 -26.81 24.85
N GLY A 62 9.97 -27.93 24.35
CA GLY A 62 9.80 -29.25 24.99
C GLY A 62 10.56 -29.33 26.32
N PRO A 63 10.23 -30.28 27.21
CA PRO A 63 10.87 -30.39 28.51
C PRO A 63 12.33 -30.83 28.35
N SER A 64 13.23 -30.14 29.07
CA SER A 64 14.67 -30.44 29.18
C SER A 64 14.95 -31.83 29.75
#